data_AF-A0A0C3NGK4-F1
#
_entry.id   AF-A0A0C3NGK4-F1
#
_cell.length_a   1.000
_cell.length_b   1.000
_cell.length_c   1.000
_cell.angle_alpha   90.00
_cell.angle_beta   90.00
_cell.angle_gamma   90.00
#
_symmetry.space_group_name_H-M   'P 1'
#
loop_
_entity.id
_entity.type
_entity.pdbx_description
1 polymer ?
#
loop_
_entity_poly.entity_id
_entity_poly.type
_entity_poly.pdbx_seq_one_letter_code
_entity_poly.pdbx_strand_id
1 'polypeptide(L)'
;AGLPRAMVHQESNIHFLATSNIAPPLEMLDSIVDQLSYAQTHGIWAWDVQASEMILVILAVLAMLGDNPMQSELACHVGLQGKFFCHNCWVKG
;
A
#
# COMPACT_ATOMS: atom_id res chain seq x y z
N ALA A 1 -1.93 6.60 6.92
CA ALA A 1 -3.16 6.27 7.67
C ALA A 1 -3.03 6.77 9.11
N GLY A 2 -3.55 7.97 9.40
CA GLY A 2 -3.59 8.54 10.77
C GLY A 2 -5.01 8.97 11.19
N LEU A 3 -6.01 8.67 10.35
CA LEU A 3 -7.40 9.05 10.58
C LEU A 3 -8.12 7.96 11.39
N PRO A 4 -9.10 8.31 12.24
CA PRO A 4 -9.98 7.34 12.88
C PRO A 4 -10.67 6.43 11.86
N ARG A 5 -10.91 5.16 12.21
CA ARG A 5 -11.50 4.14 11.32
C ARG A 5 -12.78 4.62 10.61
N ALA A 6 -13.64 5.35 11.32
CA ALA A 6 -14.87 5.90 10.77
C ALA A 6 -14.64 6.88 9.60
N MET A 7 -13.52 7.60 9.61
CA MET A 7 -13.14 8.52 8.54
C MET A 7 -12.39 7.82 7.40
N VAL A 8 -11.55 6.82 7.70
CA VAL A 8 -10.81 6.06 6.67
C VAL A 8 -11.76 5.37 5.69
N HIS A 9 -12.90 4.86 6.16
CA HIS A 9 -13.88 4.19 5.33
C HIS A 9 -14.88 5.13 4.63
N GLN A 10 -14.69 6.45 4.71
CA GLN A 10 -15.50 7.37 3.92
C GLN A 10 -15.15 7.23 2.44
N GLU A 11 -16.17 7.24 1.58
CA GLU A 11 -16.02 7.09 0.13
C GLU A 11 -15.04 8.13 -0.46
N SER A 12 -15.01 9.34 0.09
CA SER A 12 -14.08 10.39 -0.32
C SER A 12 -12.60 10.04 -0.13
N ASN A 13 -12.29 9.10 0.77
CA ASN A 13 -10.94 8.66 1.09
C ASN A 13 -10.59 7.31 0.42
N ILE A 14 -11.54 6.71 -0.29
CA ILE A 14 -11.36 5.44 -1.01
C ILE A 14 -11.32 5.75 -2.50
N HIS A 15 -10.12 5.78 -3.06
CA HIS A 15 -9.92 6.02 -4.47
C HIS A 15 -9.71 4.70 -5.21
N PHE A 16 -10.54 4.44 -6.21
CA PHE A 16 -10.36 3.34 -7.13
C PHE A 16 -9.29 3.72 -8.16
N LEU A 17 -8.21 2.94 -8.23
CA LEU A 17 -7.07 3.24 -9.12
C LEU A 17 -7.16 2.47 -10.43
N ALA A 18 -7.24 1.14 -10.37
CA ALA A 18 -7.31 0.30 -11.55
C ALA A 18 -7.87 -1.09 -11.24
N THR A 19 -8.45 -1.72 -12.26
CA THR A 19 -8.70 -3.16 -12.33
C THR A 19 -8.31 -3.68 -13.70
N SER A 20 -7.61 -4.79 -13.75
CA SER A 20 -7.29 -5.51 -14.98
C SER A 20 -7.63 -6.98 -14.80
N ASN A 21 -8.11 -7.60 -15.88
CA ASN A 21 -8.32 -9.05 -15.98
C ASN A 21 -7.13 -9.77 -16.63
N ILE A 22 -6.13 -9.02 -17.10
CA ILE A 22 -4.95 -9.54 -17.80
C ILE A 22 -3.67 -9.26 -17.01
N ALA A 23 -3.53 -8.03 -16.49
CA ALA A 23 -2.36 -7.60 -15.75
C ALA A 23 -2.47 -8.01 -14.28
N PRO A 24 -1.48 -8.72 -13.70
CA PRO A 24 -1.47 -9.06 -12.30
C PRO A 24 -1.39 -7.80 -11.41
N PRO A 25 -1.85 -7.86 -10.15
CA PRO A 25 -1.73 -6.78 -9.16
C PRO A 25 -0.35 -6.14 -9.08
N LEU A 26 0.73 -6.94 -9.18
CA LEU A 26 2.11 -6.43 -9.17
C LEU A 26 2.40 -5.48 -10.34
N GLU A 27 1.96 -5.82 -11.56
CA GLU A 27 2.17 -4.98 -12.74
C GLU A 27 1.33 -3.70 -12.65
N MET A 28 0.09 -3.78 -12.16
CA MET A 28 -0.75 -2.61 -11.96
C MET A 28 -0.19 -1.65 -10.89
N LEU A 29 0.46 -2.19 -9.86
CA LEU A 29 1.01 -1.41 -8.75
C LEU A 29 2.38 -0.81 -9.04
N ASP A 30 3.11 -1.28 -10.04
CA ASP A 30 4.51 -0.89 -10.32
C ASP A 30 4.68 0.63 -10.40
N SER A 31 3.83 1.29 -11.21
CA SER A 31 3.83 2.75 -11.34
C SER A 31 3.57 3.51 -10.03
N ILE A 32 2.78 2.93 -9.11
CA ILE A 32 2.46 3.52 -7.81
C ILE A 32 3.64 3.36 -6.86
N VAL A 33 4.33 2.23 -6.91
CA VAL A 33 5.54 1.96 -6.11
C VAL A 33 6.65 2.93 -6.49
N ASP A 34 6.83 3.23 -7.78
CA ASP A 34 7.81 4.22 -8.25
C ASP A 34 7.50 5.63 -7.71
N GLN A 35 6.24 6.04 -7.77
CA GLN A 35 5.81 7.34 -7.22
C GLN A 35 6.01 7.42 -5.71
N LEU A 36 5.67 6.36 -4.97
CA LEU A 36 5.89 6.28 -3.54
C LEU A 36 7.38 6.33 -3.18
N SER A 37 8.22 5.62 -3.94
CA SER A 37 9.68 5.58 -3.73
C SER A 37 10.31 6.95 -4.02
N TYR A 38 9.88 7.61 -5.09
CA TYR A 38 10.30 8.98 -5.39
C TYR A 38 9.89 9.95 -4.28
N ALA A 39 8.65 9.85 -3.80
CA ALA A 39 8.13 10.72 -2.76
C ALA A 39 8.72 10.42 -1.36
N GLN A 40 9.18 9.18 -1.10
CA GLN A 40 9.96 8.85 0.09
C GLN A 40 11.35 9.48 0.09
N THR A 41 11.99 9.49 -1.08
CA THR A 41 13.37 9.97 -1.23
C THR A 41 13.46 11.49 -1.32
N HIS A 42 12.52 12.13 -2.03
CA HIS A 42 12.54 13.57 -2.28
C HIS A 42 11.52 14.36 -1.45
N GLY A 43 10.50 13.70 -0.90
CA GLY A 43 9.36 14.35 -0.26
C GLY A 43 8.43 15.02 -1.28
N ILE A 44 7.24 15.40 -0.80
CA ILE A 44 6.25 16.16 -1.57
C ILE A 44 6.11 17.53 -0.95
N TRP A 45 6.40 18.57 -1.73
CA TRP A 45 6.14 19.95 -1.32
C TRP A 45 4.65 20.25 -1.36
N ALA A 46 4.10 20.68 -0.24
CA ALA A 46 2.70 21.07 -0.11
C ALA A 46 2.60 22.41 0.63
N TRP A 47 1.62 23.22 0.26
CA TRP A 47 1.29 24.44 1.00
C TRP A 47 0.30 24.11 2.11
N ASP A 48 0.65 24.41 3.37
CA ASP A 48 -0.29 24.30 4.48
C ASP A 48 -1.04 25.62 4.67
N VAL A 49 -2.36 25.58 4.54
CA VAL A 49 -3.23 26.75 4.74
C VAL A 49 -3.25 27.17 6.22
N GLN A 50 -3.09 26.24 7.15
CA GLN A 50 -3.14 26.53 8.59
C GLN A 50 -1.85 27.21 9.06
N ALA A 51 -0.69 26.67 8.68
CA ALA A 51 0.61 27.27 8.98
C ALA A 51 0.97 28.46 8.06
N SER A 52 0.30 28.60 6.90
CA SER A 52 0.63 29.60 5.87
C SER A 52 2.07 29.52 5.37
N GLU A 53 2.60 28.30 5.27
CA GLU A 53 3.99 28.02 4.93
C GLU A 53 4.08 26.80 3.99
N MET A 54 5.21 26.71 3.27
CA MET A 54 5.56 25.51 2.50
C MET A 54 6.06 24.42 3.45
N ILE A 55 5.38 23.27 3.45
CA ILE A 55 5.78 22.08 4.21
C ILE A 55 6.26 20.98 3.27
N LEU A 56 7.14 20.11 3.79
CA LEU A 56 7.60 18.92 3.11
C LEU A 56 6.94 17.68 3.71
N VAL A 57 6.16 16.97 2.91
CA VAL A 57 5.46 15.74 3.30
C VAL A 57 6.28 14.54 2.88
N ILE A 58 6.66 13.69 3.84
CA ILE A 58 7.39 12.44 3.58
C ILE A 58 6.49 11.29 4.01
N LEU A 59 6.12 10.45 3.04
CA LEU A 59 5.17 9.36 3.24
C LEU A 59 5.90 8.07 3.63
N ALA A 60 5.45 7.44 4.71
CA ALA A 60 5.98 6.14 5.16
C ALA A 60 4.94 5.04 4.89
N VAL A 61 5.35 4.00 4.17
CA VAL A 61 4.53 2.79 3.96
C VAL A 61 4.79 1.85 5.14
N LEU A 62 3.81 1.70 6.02
CA LEU A 62 3.94 0.86 7.23
C LEU A 62 3.52 -0.59 6.99
N ALA A 63 2.48 -0.80 6.18
CA ALA A 63 1.97 -2.12 5.84
C ALA A 63 1.20 -2.05 4.53
N MET A 64 1.32 -3.09 3.71
CA MET A 64 0.44 -3.33 2.57
C MET A 64 -0.74 -4.17 3.08
N LEU A 65 -1.95 -3.64 2.92
CA LEU A 65 -3.16 -4.36 3.33
C LEU A 65 -3.68 -5.17 2.15
N GLY A 66 -4.09 -6.40 2.44
CA GLY A 66 -4.60 -7.31 1.44
C GLY A 66 -5.17 -8.57 2.06
N ASP A 67 -6.06 -9.22 1.34
CA ASP A 67 -6.51 -10.55 1.70
C ASP A 67 -5.42 -11.60 1.44
N ASN A 68 -5.63 -12.82 1.90
CA ASN A 68 -4.62 -13.87 1.83
C ASN A 68 -4.08 -14.17 0.41
N PRO A 69 -4.91 -14.28 -0.66
CA PRO A 69 -4.39 -14.49 -2.00
C PRO A 69 -3.57 -13.30 -2.51
N MET A 70 -4.03 -12.06 -2.34
CA MET A 70 -3.28 -10.89 -2.80
C MET A 70 -1.95 -10.72 -2.03
N GLN A 71 -1.94 -10.97 -0.72
CA GLN A 71 -0.70 -10.97 0.08
C GLN A 71 0.28 -12.07 -0.37
N SER A 72 -0.25 -13.24 -0.74
CA SER A 72 0.58 -14.34 -1.22
C SER A 72 1.24 -13.99 -2.54
N GLU A 73 0.51 -13.35 -3.45
CA GLU A 73 1.06 -12.85 -4.71
C GLU A 73 2.13 -11.77 -4.49
N LEU A 74 1.85 -10.76 -3.66
CA LEU A 74 2.80 -9.69 -3.33
C LEU A 74 4.08 -10.19 -2.64
N ALA A 75 3.98 -11.25 -1.83
CA ALA A 75 5.12 -11.84 -1.13
C ALA A 75 5.82 -12.96 -1.92
N CYS A 76 5.41 -13.23 -3.16
CA CYS A 76 5.86 -14.40 -3.93
C CYS A 76 5.74 -15.72 -3.14
N HIS A 77 4.69 -15.83 -2.32
CA HIS A 77 4.44 -16.91 -1.39
C HIS A 77 3.35 -17.84 -1.93
N VAL A 78 3.47 -19.15 -1.69
CA VAL A 78 2.51 -20.18 -2.17
C VAL A 78 1.19 -20.21 -1.38
N GLY A 79 1.04 -19.31 -0.41
CA GLY A 79 -0.14 -19.20 0.46
C GLY A 79 -0.39 -20.46 1.29
N LEU A 80 -1.68 -20.78 1.49
CA LEU A 80 -2.12 -21.88 2.33
C LEU A 80 -1.78 -23.29 1.79
N GLN A 81 -1.33 -23.39 0.54
CA GLN A 81 -0.94 -24.66 -0.07
C GLN A 81 0.50 -25.07 0.27
N GLY A 82 1.27 -24.17 0.90
CA GLY A 82 2.63 -24.44 1.34
C GLY A 82 2.72 -25.22 2.64
N LYS A 83 3.79 -26.01 2.78
CA LYS A 83 4.17 -26.65 4.06
C LYS A 83 4.43 -25.61 5.16
N PHE A 84 4.97 -24.46 4.77
CA PHE A 84 5.01 -23.23 5.56
C PHE A 84 3.97 -22.29 4.98
N PHE A 85 2.79 -22.21 5.60
CA PHE A 85 1.65 -21.48 5.04
C PHE A 85 1.65 -20.00 5.44
N CYS A 86 2.40 -19.64 6.48
CA CYS A 86 2.52 -18.28 7.01
C CYS A 86 3.68 -17.57 6.32
N HIS A 87 3.42 -16.45 5.64
CA HIS A 87 4.47 -15.65 5.01
C HIS A 87 5.35 -14.91 6.02
N ASN A 88 4.86 -14.69 7.25
CA ASN A 88 5.57 -13.95 8.29
C ASN A 88 6.32 -14.86 9.27
N CYS A 89 6.04 -16.17 9.28
CA CYS A 89 6.48 -17.08 10.33
C CYS A 89 6.75 -18.48 9.80
N TRP A 90 7.70 -19.18 10.42
CA TRP A 90 8.12 -20.52 10.02
C TRP A 90 7.22 -21.64 10.58
N VAL A 91 5.93 -21.35 10.79
CA VAL A 91 4.97 -22.35 11.27
C VAL A 91 4.70 -23.37 10.15
N LYS A 92 4.63 -24.64 10.54
CA LYS A 92 4.47 -25.76 9.63
C LYS A 92 3.14 -26.46 9.87
N GLY A 93 2.45 -26.80 8.77
CA GLY A 93 1.26 -27.66 8.75
C GLY A 93 1.59 -29.15 8.72
#